data_AF-A0A818ILL5-F1
#
_entry.id   AF-A0A818ILL5-F1
#
_cell.length_a   1.000
_cell.length_b   1.000
_cell.length_c   1.000
_cell.angle_alpha   90.00
_cell.angle_beta   90.00
_cell.angle_gamma   90.00
#
_symmetry.space_group_name_H-M   'P 1'
#
loop_
_entity.id
_entity.type
_entity.pdbx_description
1 polymer ?
#
loop_
_entity_poly.entity_id
_entity_poly.type
_entity_poly.pdbx_seq_one_letter_code
_entity_poly.pdbx_strand_id
1 'polypeptide(L)'
;MFFRSIHFGKQYLLNISITVEHDNRAVIDVSIDNENGQAYACDGGCLDTPPKLSTKPVRFPVKMTSPSTAILYVTEDFKYMTELKDTLHVKKVEIAPPYSHDVLALHRHGHKLGGLPIIFWIILAFLIIIFHLFLLKIVLNEMGFFKHTTPSYTRARVL
;
A
#
# COMPACT_ATOMS: atom_id res chain seq x y z
N MET A 1 -5.50 5.43 9.76
CA MET A 1 -6.77 5.10 9.06
C MET A 1 -7.84 4.90 10.13
N PHE A 2 -9.07 5.33 9.90
CA PHE A 2 -10.12 5.26 10.93
C PHE A 2 -11.37 4.59 10.35
N PHE A 3 -11.90 3.59 11.04
CA PHE A 3 -13.17 2.94 10.74
C PHE A 3 -14.15 3.21 11.89
N ARG A 4 -15.25 3.91 11.59
CA ARG A 4 -16.36 4.19 12.54
C ARG A 4 -17.48 3.20 12.33
N SER A 5 -18.21 2.93 13.41
CA SER A 5 -19.56 2.35 13.34
C SER A 5 -19.60 0.98 12.65
N ILE A 6 -18.60 0.14 12.91
CA ILE A 6 -18.66 -1.26 12.46
C ILE A 6 -19.70 -1.95 13.33
N HIS A 7 -20.78 -2.44 12.71
CA HIS A 7 -21.83 -3.16 13.40
C HIS A 7 -21.28 -4.50 13.92
N PHE A 8 -21.30 -4.67 15.24
CA PHE A 8 -20.87 -5.88 15.92
C PHE A 8 -22.05 -6.48 16.68
N GLY A 9 -22.49 -7.66 16.23
CA GLY A 9 -23.72 -8.27 16.71
C GLY A 9 -24.94 -7.41 16.38
N LYS A 10 -25.97 -7.48 17.24
CA LYS A 10 -27.21 -6.70 17.10
C LYS A 10 -27.22 -5.42 17.95
N GLN A 11 -26.20 -5.19 18.78
CA GLN A 11 -26.28 -4.24 19.90
C GLN A 11 -25.11 -3.25 20.01
N TYR A 12 -23.99 -3.47 19.30
CA TYR A 12 -22.77 -2.67 19.50
C TYR A 12 -22.21 -2.10 18.20
N LEU A 13 -21.66 -0.89 18.31
CA LEU A 13 -20.87 -0.25 17.26
C LEU A 13 -19.41 -0.21 17.70
N LEU A 14 -18.55 -0.81 16.89
CA LEU A 14 -17.10 -0.80 17.08
C LEU A 14 -16.49 0.41 16.36
N ASN A 15 -15.61 1.09 17.07
CA ASN A 15 -14.76 2.15 16.55
C ASN A 15 -13.31 1.63 16.55
N ILE A 16 -12.72 1.56 15.36
CA ILE A 16 -11.37 1.03 15.18
C ILE A 16 -10.51 2.11 14.53
N SER A 17 -9.41 2.47 15.17
CA SER A 17 -8.45 3.41 14.61
C SER A 17 -7.06 2.80 14.54
N ILE A 18 -6.41 2.97 13.40
CA ILE A 18 -5.09 2.42 13.12
C ILE A 18 -4.13 3.60 13.03
N THR A 19 -3.16 3.59 13.93
CA THR A 19 -2.17 4.65 14.09
C THR A 19 -0.77 4.05 14.01
N VAL A 20 0.18 4.80 13.47
CA VAL A 20 1.60 4.39 13.44
C VAL A 20 2.30 5.17 14.56
N GLU A 21 2.94 4.45 15.47
CA GLU A 21 3.70 5.03 16.58
C GLU A 21 5.07 5.55 16.11
N HIS A 22 5.78 6.27 16.99
CA HIS A 22 7.10 6.85 16.73
C HIS A 22 8.14 5.83 16.27
N ASP A 23 8.01 4.57 16.68
CA ASP A 23 8.92 3.50 16.29
C ASP A 23 8.50 2.79 14.98
N ASN A 24 7.70 3.44 14.13
CA ASN A 24 7.15 2.87 12.88
C ASN A 24 6.33 1.58 13.07
N ARG A 25 5.87 1.30 14.29
CA ARG A 25 5.00 0.16 14.59
C ARG A 25 3.54 0.57 14.47
N ALA A 26 2.74 -0.26 13.82
CA ALA A 26 1.31 -0.05 13.72
C ALA A 26 0.62 -0.52 15.00
N VAL A 27 -0.29 0.30 15.50
CA VAL A 27 -1.15 0.01 16.66
C VAL A 27 -2.61 0.17 16.26
N ILE A 28 -3.46 -0.68 16.81
CA ILE A 28 -4.91 -0.66 16.61
C ILE A 28 -5.56 -0.26 17.92
N ASP A 29 -6.29 0.84 17.91
CA ASP A 29 -7.11 1.29 19.02
C ASP A 29 -8.57 0.88 18.76
N VAL A 30 -9.17 0.16 19.70
CA VAL A 30 -10.52 -0.40 19.58
C VAL A 30 -11.38 0.09 20.75
N SER A 31 -12.54 0.66 20.46
CA SER A 31 -13.56 1.00 21.46
C SER A 31 -14.96 0.60 20.99
N ILE A 32 -15.87 0.49 21.95
CA ILE A 32 -17.30 0.28 21.70
C ILE A 32 -18.08 1.53 22.13
N ASP A 33 -19.20 1.80 21.47
CA ASP A 33 -20.06 2.94 21.81
C ASP A 33 -20.87 2.73 23.11
N ASN A 34 -20.87 1.51 23.66
CA ASN A 34 -21.68 1.14 24.83
C ASN A 34 -20.82 0.78 26.04
N GLU A 35 -20.95 1.51 27.15
CA GLU A 35 -20.19 1.26 28.39
C GLU A 35 -20.50 -0.08 29.06
N ASN A 36 -21.73 -0.58 28.90
CA ASN A 36 -22.17 -1.84 29.47
C ASN A 36 -22.00 -3.03 28.49
N GLY A 37 -21.38 -2.80 27.33
CA GLY A 37 -21.13 -3.86 26.36
C GLY A 37 -20.24 -4.96 26.95
N GLN A 38 -20.59 -6.21 26.65
CA GLN A 38 -19.80 -7.37 27.05
C GLN A 38 -18.95 -7.88 25.88
N ALA A 39 -18.18 -6.99 25.27
CA ALA A 39 -17.28 -7.36 24.18
C ALA A 39 -15.84 -7.49 24.68
N TYR A 40 -15.11 -8.44 24.12
CA TYR A 40 -13.71 -8.72 24.40
C TYR A 40 -12.92 -8.69 23.10
N ALA A 41 -11.67 -8.26 23.17
CA ALA A 41 -10.78 -8.23 22.02
C ALA A 41 -9.38 -8.76 22.35
N CYS A 42 -8.72 -9.37 21.38
CA CYS A 42 -7.33 -9.80 21.46
C CYS A 42 -6.64 -9.62 20.10
N ASP A 43 -5.34 -9.38 20.18
CA ASP A 43 -4.47 -9.27 19.02
C ASP A 43 -4.10 -10.64 18.44
N GLY A 44 -3.43 -10.64 17.29
CA GLY A 44 -3.07 -11.86 16.56
C GLY A 44 -2.42 -12.91 17.46
N GLY A 45 -3.11 -14.04 17.64
CA GLY A 45 -2.65 -15.15 18.47
C GLY A 45 -3.40 -15.32 19.80
N CYS A 46 -4.05 -14.28 20.31
CA CYS A 46 -4.76 -14.29 21.61
C CYS A 46 -3.96 -14.97 22.74
N LEU A 47 -2.64 -14.72 22.78
CA LEU A 47 -1.74 -15.30 23.77
C LEU A 47 -2.01 -14.75 25.18
N ASP A 48 -2.31 -13.45 25.23
CA ASP A 48 -2.60 -12.69 26.43
C ASP A 48 -4.09 -12.75 26.78
N THR A 49 -4.44 -12.57 28.06
CA THR A 49 -5.84 -12.54 28.49
C THR A 49 -6.59 -11.40 27.81
N PRO A 50 -7.71 -11.67 27.11
CA PRO A 50 -8.40 -10.66 26.33
C PRO A 50 -9.05 -9.62 27.25
N PRO A 51 -8.71 -8.32 27.14
CA PRO A 51 -9.37 -7.28 27.91
C PRO A 51 -10.81 -7.06 27.45
N LYS A 52 -11.65 -6.66 28.40
CA LYS A 52 -13.01 -6.20 28.12
C LYS A 52 -12.96 -4.82 27.44
N LEU A 53 -13.68 -4.67 26.33
CA LEU A 53 -13.85 -3.41 25.63
C LEU A 53 -14.82 -2.49 26.37
N SER A 54 -14.59 -1.19 26.25
CA SER A 54 -15.45 -0.13 26.80
C SER A 54 -15.48 1.06 25.83
N THR A 55 -16.11 2.16 26.25
CA THR A 55 -16.02 3.46 25.55
C THR A 55 -14.60 4.00 25.48
N LYS A 56 -13.74 3.61 26.41
CA LYS A 56 -12.32 3.93 26.37
C LYS A 56 -11.60 3.03 25.37
N PRO A 57 -10.83 3.60 24.42
CA PRO A 57 -10.08 2.82 23.45
C PRO A 57 -8.99 1.99 24.13
N VAL A 58 -8.98 0.70 23.80
CA VAL A 58 -7.93 -0.24 24.20
C VAL A 58 -6.97 -0.39 23.03
N ARG A 59 -5.66 -0.27 23.32
CA ARG A 59 -4.60 -0.30 22.33
C ARG A 59 -4.00 -1.70 22.19
N PHE A 60 -3.95 -2.19 20.96
CA PHE A 60 -3.39 -3.49 20.60
C PHE A 60 -2.25 -3.32 19.58
N PRO A 61 -1.07 -3.91 19.82
CA PRO A 61 0.00 -3.89 18.84
C PRO A 61 -0.33 -4.80 17.66
N VAL A 62 0.00 -4.38 16.43
CA VAL A 62 -0.16 -5.25 15.25
C VAL A 62 0.91 -6.34 15.30
N LYS A 63 0.48 -7.60 15.45
CA LYS A 63 1.34 -8.79 15.44
C LYS A 63 1.22 -9.52 14.10
N MET A 64 2.32 -10.07 13.61
CA MET A 64 2.32 -11.03 12.49
C MET A 64 2.49 -12.44 13.04
N THR A 65 1.64 -13.34 12.54
CA THR A 65 1.56 -14.73 12.97
C THR A 65 1.97 -15.68 11.84
N SER A 66 2.59 -16.80 12.21
CA SER A 66 2.88 -17.92 11.29
C SER A 66 2.23 -19.20 11.81
N PRO A 67 1.22 -19.77 11.12
CA PRO A 67 0.61 -19.33 9.85
C PRO A 67 -0.17 -18.01 9.98
N SER A 68 -0.48 -17.35 8.85
CA SER A 68 -1.19 -16.06 8.86
C SER A 68 -2.59 -16.19 9.45
N THR A 69 -2.88 -15.42 10.50
CA THR A 69 -4.19 -15.36 11.16
C THR A 69 -4.81 -13.97 11.07
N ALA A 70 -6.03 -13.79 11.60
CA ALA A 70 -6.59 -12.45 11.72
C ALA A 70 -5.75 -11.61 12.70
N ILE A 71 -5.74 -10.29 12.45
CA ILE A 71 -4.92 -9.32 13.20
C ILE A 71 -5.59 -8.92 14.52
N LEU A 72 -6.93 -8.94 14.55
CA LEU A 72 -7.75 -8.60 15.70
C LEU A 72 -8.97 -9.54 15.75
N TYR A 73 -9.20 -10.15 16.91
CA TYR A 73 -10.40 -10.93 17.19
C TYR A 73 -11.29 -10.16 18.16
N VAL A 74 -12.59 -10.12 17.91
CA VAL A 74 -13.59 -9.50 18.78
C VAL A 74 -14.75 -10.48 18.98
N THR A 75 -15.18 -10.70 20.22
CA THR A 75 -16.27 -11.61 20.59
C THR A 75 -17.03 -11.09 21.81
N GLU A 76 -18.29 -11.48 21.98
CA GLU A 76 -19.05 -11.26 23.22
C GLU A 76 -18.78 -12.35 24.28
N ASP A 77 -18.31 -13.51 23.83
CA ASP A 77 -18.07 -14.68 24.69
C ASP A 77 -16.58 -14.81 25.07
N PHE A 78 -16.28 -14.55 26.35
CA PHE A 78 -14.95 -14.70 26.91
C PHE A 78 -14.42 -16.15 26.84
N LYS A 79 -15.30 -17.13 27.02
CA LYS A 79 -14.93 -18.55 27.00
C LYS A 79 -14.50 -18.97 25.61
N TYR A 80 -15.27 -18.57 24.58
CA TYR A 80 -14.91 -18.78 23.18
C TYR A 80 -13.52 -18.21 22.85
N MET A 81 -13.21 -17.03 23.39
CA MET A 81 -11.90 -16.40 23.20
C MET A 81 -10.75 -17.18 23.85
N THR A 82 -11.01 -17.81 24.98
CA THR A 82 -10.03 -18.67 25.68
C THR A 82 -9.81 -19.98 24.92
N GLU A 83 -10.86 -20.58 24.38
CA GLU A 83 -10.77 -21.81 23.56
C GLU A 83 -10.02 -21.57 22.23
N LEU A 84 -10.18 -20.38 21.65
CA LEU A 84 -9.44 -19.96 20.46
C LEU A 84 -7.92 -20.01 20.66
N LYS A 85 -7.44 -19.60 21.84
CA LYS A 85 -6.01 -19.66 22.18
C LYS A 85 -5.45 -21.07 22.08
N ASP A 86 -6.18 -22.06 22.57
CA ASP A 86 -5.75 -23.47 22.57
C ASP A 86 -5.85 -24.13 21.19
N THR A 87 -6.75 -23.61 20.33
CA THR A 87 -6.96 -24.12 18.97
C THR A 87 -5.95 -23.53 17.98
N LEU A 88 -5.55 -22.27 18.18
CA LEU A 88 -4.70 -21.53 17.26
C LEU A 88 -3.22 -21.94 17.44
N HIS A 89 -2.78 -22.95 16.68
CA HIS A 89 -1.39 -23.42 16.67
C HIS A 89 -0.46 -22.44 15.95
N VAL A 90 -0.24 -21.27 16.53
CA VAL A 90 0.70 -20.29 16.02
C VAL A 90 2.12 -20.69 16.42
N LYS A 91 2.97 -20.98 15.44
CA LYS A 91 4.37 -21.40 15.69
C LYS A 91 5.26 -20.23 16.05
N LYS A 92 4.94 -19.03 15.55
CA LYS A 92 5.64 -17.77 15.84
C LYS A 92 4.64 -16.62 15.85
N VAL A 93 4.71 -15.82 16.91
CA VAL A 93 3.99 -14.55 17.06
C VAL A 93 5.06 -13.50 17.27
N GLU A 94 5.32 -12.70 16.25
CA GLU A 94 6.29 -11.61 16.32
C GLU A 94 5.54 -10.29 16.11
N ILE A 95 5.89 -9.26 16.88
CA ILE A 95 5.38 -7.91 16.65
C ILE A 95 5.75 -7.55 15.22
N ALA A 96 4.79 -7.06 14.43
CA ALA A 96 5.04 -6.77 13.03
C ALA A 96 6.27 -5.85 12.94
N PRO A 97 7.29 -6.22 12.14
CA PRO A 97 8.52 -5.46 12.09
C PRO A 97 8.19 -4.01 11.71
N PRO A 98 8.90 -3.02 12.31
CA PRO A 98 8.68 -1.63 11.98
C PRO A 98 8.85 -1.47 10.47
N TYR A 99 7.81 -0.97 9.80
CA TYR A 99 7.84 -0.83 8.34
C TYR A 99 9.07 -0.01 7.95
N SER A 100 9.90 -0.57 7.06
CA SER A 100 11.11 0.10 6.59
C SER A 100 10.73 1.45 5.96
N HIS A 101 11.53 2.48 6.26
CA HIS A 101 11.27 3.86 5.83
C HIS A 101 11.04 3.99 4.31
N ASP A 102 11.62 3.09 3.52
CA ASP A 102 11.54 3.09 2.06
C ASP A 102 10.15 2.74 1.52
N VAL A 103 9.44 1.79 2.14
CA VAL A 103 8.10 1.37 1.67
C VAL A 103 6.99 2.31 2.15
N LEU A 104 7.22 2.99 3.29
CA LEU A 104 6.27 3.96 3.84
C LEU A 104 6.37 5.32 3.15
N ALA A 105 7.57 5.72 2.69
CA ALA A 105 7.75 6.90 1.85
C ALA A 105 7.03 6.74 0.50
N LEU A 106 7.06 5.55 -0.09
CA LEU A 106 6.32 5.25 -1.33
C LEU A 106 4.80 5.39 -1.16
N HIS A 107 4.23 4.90 -0.05
CA HIS A 107 2.79 5.01 0.20
C HIS A 107 2.34 6.38 0.74
N ARG A 108 3.19 7.11 1.46
CA ARG A 108 2.86 8.43 2.02
C ARG A 108 3.06 9.56 1.02
N HIS A 109 4.00 9.42 0.09
CA HIS A 109 4.26 10.40 -0.97
C HIS A 109 3.73 9.88 -2.30
N GLY A 110 2.40 9.71 -2.36
CA GLY A 110 1.66 9.64 -3.62
C GLY A 110 1.79 10.95 -4.38
N HIS A 111 2.98 11.20 -4.94
CA HIS A 111 3.24 12.31 -5.85
C HIS A 111 2.37 12.05 -7.10
N LYS A 112 1.67 13.08 -7.60
CA LYS A 112 0.73 13.02 -8.74
C LYS A 112 1.27 12.40 -10.04
N LEU A 113 2.54 12.00 -10.08
CA LEU A 113 3.27 11.48 -11.24
C LEU A 113 3.56 9.97 -11.18
N GLY A 114 2.94 9.23 -10.25
CA GLY A 114 2.87 7.77 -10.31
C GLY A 114 4.14 7.04 -9.91
N GLY A 115 4.86 7.52 -8.90
CA GLY A 115 5.94 6.77 -8.22
C GLY A 115 7.19 6.45 -9.05
N LEU A 116 7.19 6.71 -10.37
CA LEU A 116 8.36 6.57 -11.21
C LEU A 116 9.17 7.89 -11.26
N PRO A 117 10.51 7.81 -11.20
CA PRO A 117 11.38 8.99 -11.20
C PRO A 117 11.13 9.84 -12.45
N ILE A 118 11.22 11.17 -12.33
CA ILE A 118 11.04 12.13 -13.45
C ILE A 118 11.92 11.80 -14.66
N ILE A 119 13.07 11.17 -14.41
CA ILE A 119 14.04 10.71 -15.41
C ILE A 119 13.40 9.72 -16.39
N PHE A 120 12.53 8.83 -15.90
CA PHE A 120 11.80 7.87 -16.74
C PHE A 120 10.95 8.59 -17.80
N TRP A 121 10.22 9.63 -17.38
CA TRP A 121 9.35 10.40 -18.26
C TRP A 121 10.15 11.20 -19.31
N ILE A 122 11.32 11.73 -18.93
CA ILE A 122 12.22 12.41 -19.85
C ILE A 122 12.74 11.44 -20.92
N ILE A 123 13.16 10.23 -20.53
CA ILE A 123 13.64 9.20 -21.46
C ILE A 123 12.50 8.73 -22.38
N LEU A 124 11.32 8.51 -21.84
CA LEU A 124 10.14 8.10 -22.61
C LEU A 124 9.76 9.15 -23.65
N ALA A 125 9.69 10.43 -23.26
CA ALA A 125 9.41 11.53 -24.17
C ALA A 125 10.48 11.65 -25.27
N PHE A 126 11.76 11.51 -24.91
CA PHE A 126 12.87 11.55 -25.86
C PHE A 126 12.80 10.42 -26.90
N LEU A 127 12.52 9.19 -26.46
CA LEU A 127 12.36 8.03 -27.35
C LEU A 127 11.20 8.24 -28.33
N ILE A 128 10.06 8.74 -27.84
CA ILE A 128 8.90 9.06 -28.68
C ILE A 128 9.29 10.10 -29.74
N ILE A 129 9.94 11.20 -29.36
CA ILE A 129 10.33 12.26 -30.32
C ILE A 129 11.28 11.72 -31.40
N ILE A 130 12.33 10.98 -31.02
CA ILE A 130 13.27 10.39 -31.98
C ILE A 130 12.55 9.47 -32.95
N PHE A 131 11.66 8.61 -32.45
CA PHE A 131 10.91 7.69 -33.27
C PHE A 131 10.08 8.42 -34.33
N HIS A 132 9.38 9.49 -33.96
CA HIS A 132 8.57 10.28 -34.90
C HIS A 132 9.44 10.99 -35.94
N LEU A 133 10.62 11.50 -35.56
CA LEU A 133 11.58 12.08 -36.50
C LEU A 133 12.11 11.02 -37.48
N PHE A 134 12.34 9.80 -37.01
CA PHE A 134 12.79 8.69 -37.84
C PHE A 134 11.72 8.29 -38.87
N LEU A 135 10.47 8.16 -38.41
CA LEU A 135 9.33 7.89 -39.31
C LEU A 135 9.16 9.01 -40.34
N LEU A 136 9.23 10.27 -39.92
CA LEU A 136 9.13 11.41 -40.84
C LEU A 136 10.28 11.41 -41.86
N LYS A 137 11.51 11.12 -41.42
CA LYS A 137 12.68 11.03 -42.32
C LYS A 137 12.52 9.91 -43.35
N ILE A 138 12.03 8.74 -42.94
CA ILE A 138 11.79 7.61 -43.85
C ILE A 138 10.73 7.99 -44.90
N VAL A 139 9.61 8.55 -44.45
CA VAL A 139 8.53 8.99 -45.36
C VAL A 139 9.02 10.08 -46.32
N LEU A 140 9.71 11.11 -45.85
CA LEU A 140 10.24 12.17 -46.73
C LEU A 140 11.31 11.68 -47.72
N ASN A 141 12.09 10.67 -47.35
CA ASN A 141 13.06 10.03 -48.23
C ASN A 141 12.35 9.25 -49.36
N GLU A 142 11.28 8.52 -49.02
CA GLU A 142 10.48 7.77 -49.99
C GLU A 142 9.66 8.71 -50.90
N MET A 143 9.12 9.80 -50.36
CA MET A 143 8.37 10.83 -51.09
C MET A 143 9.26 11.75 -51.96
N GLY A 144 10.56 11.47 -52.09
CA GLY A 144 11.45 12.15 -53.01
C GLY A 144 11.80 13.60 -52.69
N PHE A 145 11.36 14.14 -51.53
CA PHE A 145 11.60 15.53 -51.16
C PHE A 145 13.10 15.86 -51.04
N PHE A 146 13.91 14.92 -50.56
CA PHE A 146 15.37 15.09 -50.42
C PHE A 146 16.16 14.89 -51.72
N LYS A 147 15.52 14.44 -52.82
CA LYS A 147 16.22 14.24 -54.10
C LYS A 147 16.53 15.57 -54.81
N HIS A 148 15.84 16.65 -54.43
CA HIS A 148 15.95 17.96 -55.08
C HIS A 148 17.05 18.89 -54.50
N THR A 149 17.74 18.49 -53.43
CA THR A 149 18.81 19.26 -52.77
C THR A 149 20.21 18.69 -52.98
N THR A 150 20.43 17.96 -54.09
CA THR A 150 21.80 17.75 -54.58
C THR A 150 22.15 18.86 -55.57
N PRO A 151 23.05 19.81 -55.23
CA PRO A 151 23.60 20.70 -56.25
C PRO A 151 24.42 19.84 -57.21
N SER A 152 24.00 19.81 -58.47
CA SER A 152 24.75 19.21 -59.58
C SER A 152 26.11 19.91 -59.68
N TYR A 153 27.17 19.25 -59.23
CA TYR A 153 28.54 19.66 -59.56
C TYR A 153 28.78 19.34 -61.04
N THR A 154 28.49 20.30 -61.90
CA THR A 154 28.72 20.21 -63.33
C THR A 154 30.22 20.25 -63.58
N ARG A 155 30.79 19.10 -63.91
CA ARG A 155 32.17 18.94 -64.36
C ARG A 155 32.38 19.77 -65.63
N ALA A 156 33.14 20.86 -65.53
CA ALA A 156 33.56 21.65 -66.68
C ALA A 156 34.34 20.73 -67.65
N ARG A 157 33.80 20.55 -68.87
CA ARG A 157 34.47 19.84 -69.95
C ARG A 157 35.30 20.87 -70.72
N VAL A 158 36.61 20.86 -70.50
CA VAL A 158 37.58 21.52 -71.36
C VAL A 158 37.72 20.67 -72.62
N LEU A 159 37.41 21.25 -73.78
CA LEU A 159 38.11 21.14 -75.07
C LEU A 159 37.39 22.02 -76.10
#